data_AF-A0A0L0SFW2-F1
#
_entry.id   AF-A0A0L0SFW2-F1
#
_cell.length_a   1.000
_cell.length_b   1.000
_cell.length_c   1.000
_cell.angle_alpha   90.00
_cell.angle_beta   90.00
_cell.angle_gamma   90.00
#
_symmetry.space_group_name_H-M   'P 1'
#
loop_
_entity.id
_entity.type
_entity.pdbx_description
1 polymer ?
#
loop_
_entity_poly.entity_id
_entity_poly.type
_entity_poly.pdbx_seq_one_letter_code
_entity_poly.pdbx_strand_id
1 'polypeptide(L)'
;MSTYSARSGKLSFKGTSSDPAKISKKRKRKHADATNAAASSSSSTGALPNEGWVVLSNIDHLTGPCLVLFPDSEPPSALYHPSDTDHVVARPTDGGDQFFATSYEPTDVHQVFVATKLPGSSAGEPRWSLKTAEGRYLGANKHGVVSCAVTAVGATEEWNPVLVPDTNRVAFQSVWGQYLQIVRPTDPQSVWQLRADAKDISFCSSFLVKVQAQAVHAANKRQRRVKDRVEVLDDNDNPVDPNLT
;
A
#
# COMPACT_ATOMS: atom_id res chain seq x y z
N MET A 1 5.72 -48.81 55.30
CA MET A 1 6.24 -47.61 54.61
C MET A 1 6.74 -48.06 53.24
N SER A 2 6.16 -47.57 52.15
CA SER A 2 6.48 -47.98 50.78
C SER A 2 6.85 -46.75 49.95
N THR A 3 8.04 -46.76 49.37
CA THR A 3 8.61 -45.68 48.55
C THR A 3 8.17 -45.84 47.10
N TYR A 4 7.61 -44.79 46.49
CA TYR A 4 7.26 -44.75 45.07
C TYR A 4 8.38 -44.12 44.22
N SER A 5 8.78 -44.82 43.17
CA SER A 5 9.73 -44.38 42.13
C SER A 5 8.96 -43.82 40.92
N ALA A 6 9.17 -42.55 40.58
CA ALA A 6 8.53 -41.90 39.42
C ALA A 6 9.28 -42.18 38.10
N ARG A 7 8.56 -42.53 37.03
CA ARG A 7 9.07 -42.62 35.64
C ARG A 7 8.39 -41.55 34.79
N SER A 8 9.19 -40.73 34.08
CA SER A 8 8.71 -39.66 33.20
C SER A 8 8.20 -40.22 31.87
N GLY A 9 6.89 -40.08 31.60
CA GLY A 9 6.30 -40.37 30.29
C GLY A 9 6.47 -39.19 29.33
N LYS A 10 7.05 -39.44 28.15
CA LYS A 10 7.27 -38.45 27.09
C LYS A 10 6.06 -38.44 26.15
N LEU A 11 5.26 -37.38 26.20
CA LEU A 11 4.13 -37.13 25.30
C LEU A 11 4.63 -36.85 23.88
N SER A 12 4.11 -37.59 22.89
CA SER A 12 4.33 -37.33 21.46
C SER A 12 3.09 -36.70 20.86
N PHE A 13 3.29 -35.57 20.15
CA PHE A 13 2.23 -34.82 19.50
C PHE A 13 2.00 -35.38 18.08
N LYS A 14 0.78 -35.85 17.80
CA LYS A 14 0.35 -36.35 16.49
C LYS A 14 0.44 -35.23 15.44
N GLY A 15 1.27 -35.42 14.43
CA GLY A 15 1.38 -34.49 13.30
C GLY A 15 2.43 -34.83 12.25
N THR A 16 3.35 -35.75 12.52
CA THR A 16 4.35 -36.18 11.53
C THR A 16 3.99 -37.55 10.96
N SER A 17 3.31 -37.57 9.81
CA SER A 17 3.15 -38.78 9.01
C SER A 17 4.53 -39.35 8.65
N SER A 18 4.79 -40.59 9.06
CA SER A 18 6.00 -41.34 8.80
C SER A 18 5.93 -42.03 7.44
N ASP A 19 5.89 -41.23 6.36
CA ASP A 19 6.15 -41.70 5.00
C ASP A 19 7.54 -41.19 4.55
N PRO A 20 8.55 -42.07 4.43
CA PRO A 20 9.93 -41.68 4.13
C PRO A 20 10.18 -41.23 2.67
N ALA A 21 9.13 -41.05 1.86
CA ALA A 21 9.26 -40.73 0.43
C ALA A 21 9.03 -39.25 0.06
N LYS A 22 8.78 -38.33 1.02
CA LYS A 22 8.49 -36.90 0.72
C LYS A 22 9.35 -35.88 1.48
N ILE A 23 10.56 -36.25 1.91
CA ILE A 23 11.51 -35.32 2.56
C ILE A 23 12.83 -35.31 1.77
N SER A 24 12.81 -34.79 0.55
CA SER A 24 14.04 -34.48 -0.20
C SER A 24 13.90 -33.14 -0.94
N LYS A 25 14.43 -32.07 -0.30
CA LYS A 25 15.12 -30.90 -0.90
C LYS A 25 15.16 -29.73 0.11
N LYS A 26 15.87 -29.93 1.23
CA LYS A 26 16.41 -28.80 2.01
C LYS A 26 17.66 -28.27 1.27
N ARG A 27 17.58 -27.10 0.65
CA ARG A 27 18.76 -26.42 0.09
C ARG A 27 19.51 -25.68 1.21
N LYS A 28 20.80 -26.02 1.23
CA LYS A 28 21.93 -25.61 2.07
C LYS A 28 22.14 -24.08 2.07
N ARG A 29 22.22 -23.46 3.26
CA ARG A 29 22.78 -22.11 3.44
C ARG A 29 24.31 -22.18 3.34
N LYS A 30 24.94 -21.21 2.68
CA LYS A 30 26.37 -20.94 2.84
C LYS A 30 26.55 -19.43 3.06
N HIS A 31 27.14 -19.10 4.20
CA HIS A 31 27.64 -17.80 4.60
C HIS A 31 29.04 -17.59 3.96
N ALA A 32 29.29 -16.41 3.41
CA ALA A 32 30.61 -15.79 3.15
C ALA A 32 30.30 -14.33 2.74
N ASP A 33 30.28 -13.41 3.68
CA ASP A 33 31.37 -12.51 4.09
C ASP A 33 31.64 -11.36 3.10
N ALA A 34 31.78 -10.19 3.71
CA ALA A 34 31.66 -8.85 3.15
C ALA A 34 32.72 -8.50 2.11
N THR A 35 32.35 -7.71 1.10
CA THR A 35 32.93 -6.37 0.81
C THR A 35 32.37 -5.77 -0.49
N ASN A 36 32.06 -4.48 -0.41
CA ASN A 36 31.91 -3.47 -1.47
C ASN A 36 30.72 -3.55 -2.46
N ALA A 37 29.73 -2.71 -2.13
CA ALA A 37 29.22 -1.63 -2.97
C ALA A 37 29.64 -1.64 -4.46
N ALA A 38 28.69 -1.98 -5.31
CA ALA A 38 28.50 -1.33 -6.60
C ALA A 38 27.08 -1.60 -7.08
N ALA A 39 26.42 -0.53 -7.51
CA ALA A 39 25.11 -0.53 -8.13
C ALA A 39 24.97 -1.65 -9.18
N SER A 40 24.04 -2.56 -8.96
CA SER A 40 23.63 -3.55 -9.96
C SER A 40 22.23 -3.22 -10.46
N SER A 41 22.20 -2.27 -11.41
CA SER A 41 21.20 -2.23 -12.46
C SER A 41 21.32 -3.48 -13.33
N SER A 42 20.29 -4.32 -13.38
CA SER A 42 20.13 -5.39 -14.38
C SER A 42 18.75 -6.02 -14.24
N SER A 43 17.99 -6.41 -15.26
CA SER A 43 18.01 -6.24 -16.70
C SER A 43 16.85 -7.09 -17.23
N SER A 44 16.13 -6.59 -18.25
CA SER A 44 15.42 -7.38 -19.27
C SER A 44 14.53 -8.56 -18.83
N THR A 45 13.38 -8.23 -18.25
CA THR A 45 12.02 -8.71 -18.57
C THR A 45 11.13 -7.74 -17.78
N GLY A 46 10.01 -7.24 -18.31
CA GLY A 46 9.17 -6.23 -17.64
C GLY A 46 8.49 -6.66 -16.32
N ALA A 47 9.12 -7.55 -15.55
CA ALA A 47 8.69 -8.01 -14.25
C ALA A 47 9.15 -7.01 -13.18
N LEU A 48 8.19 -6.47 -12.44
CA LEU A 48 8.43 -5.68 -11.24
C LEU A 48 9.25 -6.49 -10.22
N PRO A 49 10.08 -5.84 -9.39
CA PRO A 49 10.82 -6.53 -8.33
C PRO A 49 9.85 -7.25 -7.38
N ASN A 50 10.28 -8.36 -6.77
CA ASN A 50 9.43 -9.11 -5.83
C ASN A 50 9.32 -8.42 -4.46
N GLU A 51 10.29 -7.58 -4.13
CA GLU A 51 10.42 -6.87 -2.85
C GLU A 51 10.70 -5.38 -3.12
N GLY A 52 10.48 -4.53 -2.11
CA GLY A 52 10.70 -3.09 -2.20
C GLY A 52 9.45 -2.26 -2.56
N TRP A 53 9.69 -0.99 -2.88
CA TRP A 53 8.66 0.02 -3.11
C TRP A 53 8.67 0.50 -4.57
N VAL A 54 7.51 0.43 -5.22
CA VAL A 54 7.33 0.79 -6.65
C VAL A 54 6.41 1.98 -6.75
N VAL A 55 6.70 2.90 -7.68
CA VAL A 55 5.80 4.02 -7.99
C VAL A 55 4.49 3.49 -8.55
N LEU A 56 3.37 4.04 -8.09
CA LEU A 56 2.05 3.65 -8.53
C LEU A 56 1.82 4.06 -10.00
N SER A 57 1.59 3.08 -10.88
CA SER A 57 1.25 3.33 -12.30
C SER A 57 -0.23 3.11 -12.62
N ASN A 58 -0.95 2.36 -11.78
CA ASN A 58 -2.37 2.07 -11.96
C ASN A 58 -3.07 2.15 -10.60
N ILE A 59 -4.23 2.81 -10.54
CA ILE A 59 -5.04 2.95 -9.32
C ILE A 59 -5.43 1.60 -8.72
N ASP A 60 -5.68 0.58 -9.53
CA ASP A 60 -6.03 -0.75 -9.02
C ASP A 60 -4.90 -1.42 -8.21
N HIS A 61 -3.65 -0.95 -8.38
CA HIS A 61 -2.50 -1.41 -7.60
C HIS A 61 -2.40 -0.71 -6.25
N LEU A 62 -3.21 0.32 -5.99
CA LEU A 62 -3.28 1.01 -4.71
C LEU A 62 -4.04 0.14 -3.70
N THR A 63 -3.45 -0.97 -3.27
CA THR A 63 -3.99 -1.83 -2.22
C THR A 63 -2.84 -2.39 -1.42
N GLY A 64 -2.92 -2.31 -0.10
CA GLY A 64 -1.83 -2.67 0.82
C GLY A 64 -0.98 -1.46 1.24
N PRO A 65 0.22 -1.72 1.78
CA PRO A 65 1.11 -0.66 2.26
C PRO A 65 1.52 0.30 1.14
N CYS A 66 1.36 1.60 1.39
CA CYS A 66 1.68 2.69 0.49
C CYS A 66 2.36 3.86 1.23
N LEU A 67 3.17 4.60 0.47
CA LEU A 67 3.77 5.87 0.84
C LEU A 67 3.18 6.99 0.00
N VAL A 68 2.96 8.14 0.62
CA VAL A 68 2.54 9.35 -0.07
C VAL A 68 3.64 10.39 0.10
N LEU A 69 4.30 10.70 -1.00
CA LEU A 69 5.46 11.58 -1.06
C LEU A 69 5.10 12.88 -1.77
N PHE A 70 5.72 13.96 -1.33
CA PHE A 70 5.70 15.26 -1.99
C PHE A 70 7.15 15.67 -2.27
N PRO A 71 7.74 15.18 -3.37
CA PRO A 71 9.15 15.34 -3.67
C PRO A 71 9.54 16.78 -4.00
N ASP A 72 8.56 17.62 -4.37
CA ASP A 72 8.82 18.96 -4.86
C ASP A 72 8.75 20.04 -3.77
N SER A 73 8.48 19.67 -2.52
CA SER A 73 8.76 20.58 -1.40
C SER A 73 10.27 20.70 -1.21
N GLU A 74 10.68 21.82 -0.64
CA GLU A 74 12.05 22.05 -0.21
C GLU A 74 12.05 22.21 1.31
N PRO A 75 12.53 21.21 2.08
CA PRO A 75 13.03 19.89 1.64
C PRO A 75 11.92 18.90 1.20
N PRO A 76 12.25 17.84 0.42
CA PRO A 76 11.29 16.81 0.01
C PRO A 76 10.60 16.16 1.20
N SER A 77 9.28 16.04 1.16
CA SER A 77 8.48 15.63 2.31
C SER A 77 7.66 14.37 2.06
N ALA A 78 7.31 13.66 3.13
CA ALA A 78 6.39 12.53 3.12
C ALA A 78 5.25 12.78 4.10
N LEU A 79 4.07 12.22 3.81
CA LEU A 79 2.99 12.20 4.79
C LEU A 79 3.40 11.37 5.99
N TYR A 80 3.12 11.91 7.17
CA TYR A 80 3.50 11.34 8.44
C TYR A 80 2.35 11.48 9.43
N HIS A 81 2.03 10.40 10.13
CA HIS A 81 1.06 10.41 11.24
C HIS A 81 1.79 10.29 12.58
N PRO A 82 2.03 11.41 13.29
CA PRO A 82 2.58 11.38 14.64
C PRO A 82 1.66 10.60 15.58
N SER A 83 2.24 9.81 16.49
CA SER A 83 1.47 9.00 17.46
C SER A 83 0.68 9.79 18.49
N ASP A 84 1.11 11.03 18.74
CA ASP A 84 0.60 11.90 19.78
C ASP A 84 -0.52 12.82 19.30
N THR A 85 -0.79 12.86 17.99
CA THR A 85 -1.77 13.78 17.41
C THR A 85 -2.74 13.08 16.46
N ASP A 86 -3.91 13.69 16.30
CA ASP A 86 -4.93 13.22 15.37
C ASP A 86 -4.76 13.83 13.96
N HIS A 87 -3.63 14.47 13.68
CA HIS A 87 -3.41 15.17 12.41
C HIS A 87 -2.28 14.53 11.62
N VAL A 88 -2.45 14.47 10.31
CA VAL A 88 -1.36 14.08 9.40
C VAL A 88 -0.65 15.33 8.94
N VAL A 89 0.68 15.26 8.99
CA VAL A 89 1.56 16.35 8.58
C VAL A 89 2.47 15.89 7.45
N ALA A 90 2.95 16.84 6.65
CA ALA A 90 4.03 16.58 5.72
C ALA A 90 5.35 16.86 6.43
N ARG A 91 6.12 15.80 6.69
CA ARG A 91 7.42 15.87 7.35
C ARG A 91 8.54 15.75 6.31
N PRO A 92 9.63 16.52 6.44
CA PRO A 92 10.83 16.32 5.64
C PRO A 92 11.30 14.86 5.70
N THR A 93 11.68 14.32 4.54
CA THR A 93 12.27 12.99 4.42
C THR A 93 13.71 13.00 4.91
N ASP A 94 14.19 11.85 5.38
CA ASP A 94 15.56 11.71 5.90
C ASP A 94 16.64 11.68 4.81
N GLY A 95 16.25 11.81 3.54
CA GLY A 95 17.15 11.70 2.37
C GLY A 95 18.06 12.92 2.14
N GLY A 96 17.77 14.06 2.78
CA GLY A 96 18.54 15.30 2.61
C GLY A 96 18.70 15.70 1.14
N ASP A 97 19.90 16.17 0.79
CA ASP A 97 20.25 16.67 -0.55
C ASP A 97 20.30 15.58 -1.64
N GLN A 98 20.33 14.31 -1.26
CA GLN A 98 20.47 13.16 -2.18
C GLN A 98 19.15 12.39 -2.35
N PHE A 99 18.02 13.04 -2.10
CA PHE A 99 16.71 12.44 -2.18
C PHE A 99 16.33 12.08 -3.63
N PHE A 100 16.09 10.80 -3.87
CA PHE A 100 15.50 10.30 -5.11
C PHE A 100 14.17 9.62 -4.78
N ALA A 101 13.06 10.22 -5.20
CA ALA A 101 11.73 9.74 -4.85
C ALA A 101 11.47 8.29 -5.31
N THR A 102 12.05 7.88 -6.45
CA THR A 102 11.93 6.52 -7.00
C THR A 102 12.64 5.46 -6.16
N SER A 103 13.75 5.77 -5.47
CA SER A 103 14.48 4.84 -4.59
C SER A 103 14.17 5.02 -3.11
N TYR A 104 13.47 6.08 -2.72
CA TYR A 104 13.12 6.32 -1.31
C TYR A 104 12.31 5.16 -0.70
N GLU A 105 12.73 4.70 0.46
CA GLU A 105 12.05 3.70 1.27
C GLU A 105 11.71 4.31 2.64
N PRO A 106 10.61 3.89 3.27
CA PRO A 106 10.20 4.47 4.54
C PRO A 106 11.16 4.05 5.64
N THR A 107 11.58 5.03 6.43
CA THR A 107 12.45 4.85 7.61
C THR A 107 11.63 4.63 8.89
N ASP A 108 10.38 5.09 8.89
CA ASP A 108 9.45 5.01 10.02
C ASP A 108 8.10 4.44 9.56
N VAL A 109 7.50 3.59 10.39
CA VAL A 109 6.17 3.01 10.18
C VAL A 109 5.09 4.09 10.13
N HIS A 110 5.29 5.22 10.80
CA HIS A 110 4.35 6.36 10.80
C HIS A 110 4.30 7.11 9.46
N GLN A 111 5.22 6.83 8.53
CA GLN A 111 5.17 7.29 7.13
C GLN A 111 4.29 6.38 6.26
N VAL A 112 4.04 5.15 6.71
CA VAL A 112 3.35 4.12 5.93
C VAL A 112 1.86 4.13 6.22
N PHE A 113 1.08 4.15 5.14
CA PHE A 113 -0.37 3.99 5.18
C PHE A 113 -0.75 2.66 4.53
N VAL A 114 -1.89 2.10 4.91
CA VAL A 114 -2.44 0.90 4.26
C VAL A 114 -3.67 1.32 3.47
N ALA A 115 -3.55 1.30 2.14
CA ALA A 115 -4.65 1.59 1.24
C ALA A 115 -5.54 0.36 1.08
N THR A 116 -6.86 0.54 1.20
CA THR A 116 -7.83 -0.55 0.98
C THR A 116 -8.94 -0.09 0.05
N LYS A 117 -9.15 -0.83 -1.05
CA LYS A 117 -10.25 -0.60 -2.00
C LYS A 117 -11.60 -0.97 -1.34
N LEU A 118 -12.56 -0.07 -1.41
CA LEU A 118 -13.91 -0.19 -0.86
C LEU A 118 -14.90 -0.43 -2.02
N PRO A 119 -15.41 -1.66 -2.20
CA PRO A 119 -16.24 -2.04 -3.35
C PRO A 119 -17.72 -1.61 -3.23
N GLY A 120 -18.12 -0.87 -2.20
CA GLY A 120 -19.50 -0.48 -1.93
C GLY A 120 -19.63 0.96 -1.43
N SER A 121 -18.77 1.86 -1.90
CA SER A 121 -18.83 3.28 -1.52
C SER A 121 -20.17 3.89 -1.90
N SER A 122 -20.61 4.88 -1.11
CA SER A 122 -21.85 5.64 -1.30
C SER A 122 -21.97 6.35 -2.66
N ALA A 123 -20.88 6.47 -3.42
CA ALA A 123 -20.83 7.21 -4.69
C ALA A 123 -20.87 6.33 -5.96
N GLY A 124 -21.07 5.01 -5.84
CA GLY A 124 -21.16 4.08 -6.99
C GLY A 124 -19.82 3.73 -7.67
N GLU A 125 -18.81 4.57 -7.52
CA GLU A 125 -17.43 4.33 -7.94
C GLU A 125 -16.58 3.70 -6.82
N PRO A 126 -15.54 2.90 -7.13
CA PRO A 126 -14.65 2.37 -6.10
C PRO A 126 -13.94 3.51 -5.38
N ARG A 127 -13.91 3.45 -4.04
CA ARG A 127 -13.15 4.38 -3.19
C ARG A 127 -12.05 3.64 -2.44
N TRP A 128 -11.15 4.39 -1.82
CA TRP A 128 -10.06 3.87 -1.02
C TRP A 128 -10.08 4.50 0.37
N SER A 129 -9.78 3.69 1.37
CA SER A 129 -9.45 4.17 2.71
C SER A 129 -7.94 4.08 2.92
N LEU A 130 -7.37 5.04 3.64
CA LEU A 130 -5.96 5.08 4.01
C LEU A 130 -5.85 4.92 5.53
N LYS A 131 -5.32 3.79 5.98
CA LYS A 131 -5.18 3.45 7.40
C LYS A 131 -3.74 3.71 7.87
N THR A 132 -3.56 4.37 9.00
CA THR A 132 -2.26 4.58 9.64
C THR A 132 -1.77 3.31 10.34
N ALA A 133 -0.50 3.28 10.74
CA ALA A 133 0.07 2.19 11.54
C ALA A 133 -0.69 1.91 12.85
N GLU A 134 -1.28 2.95 13.44
CA GLU A 134 -2.06 2.87 14.69
C GLU A 134 -3.51 2.44 14.47
N GLY A 135 -3.87 2.21 13.22
CA GLY A 135 -5.17 1.75 12.82
C GLY A 135 -6.26 2.80 12.77
N ARG A 136 -5.87 4.08 12.68
CA ARG A 136 -6.78 5.20 12.42
C ARG A 136 -6.84 5.48 10.93
N TYR A 137 -7.89 6.14 10.48
CA TYR A 137 -8.14 6.38 9.06
C TYR A 137 -8.01 7.86 8.72
N LEU A 138 -7.36 8.14 7.59
CA LEU A 138 -7.29 9.48 7.02
C LEU A 138 -8.67 9.89 6.55
N GLY A 139 -9.22 10.93 7.17
CA GLY A 139 -10.45 11.56 6.76
C GLY A 139 -10.25 13.04 6.51
N ALA A 140 -11.14 13.61 5.70
CA ALA A 140 -11.32 15.04 5.59
C ALA A 140 -12.69 15.42 6.17
N ASN A 141 -12.94 16.70 6.39
CA ASN A 141 -14.28 17.20 6.65
C ASN A 141 -14.76 18.11 5.51
N LYS A 142 -16.04 18.53 5.56
CA LYS A 142 -16.63 19.44 4.57
C LYS A 142 -15.95 20.81 4.43
N HIS A 143 -15.09 21.17 5.38
CA HIS A 143 -14.32 22.42 5.40
C HIS A 143 -12.86 22.21 4.95
N GLY A 144 -12.49 21.00 4.53
CA GLY A 144 -11.14 20.63 4.11
C GLY A 144 -10.14 20.45 5.26
N VAL A 145 -10.58 20.29 6.51
CA VAL A 145 -9.67 19.89 7.59
C VAL A 145 -9.40 18.40 7.50
N VAL A 146 -8.13 18.02 7.51
CA VAL A 146 -7.67 16.63 7.44
C VAL A 146 -7.37 16.11 8.85
N SER A 147 -7.83 14.91 9.15
CA SER A 147 -7.65 14.26 10.46
C SER A 147 -7.51 12.75 10.34
N CYS A 148 -6.92 12.13 11.35
CA CYS A 148 -6.72 10.70 11.54
C CYS A 148 -7.12 10.30 12.96
N ALA A 149 -8.35 10.63 13.39
CA ALA A 149 -8.83 10.31 14.74
C ALA A 149 -9.62 8.99 14.80
N VAL A 150 -10.26 8.60 13.70
CA VAL A 150 -11.32 7.58 13.69
C VAL A 150 -10.74 6.19 13.38
N THR A 151 -11.16 5.16 14.11
CA THR A 151 -10.70 3.76 13.94
C THR A 151 -11.61 2.94 13.02
N ALA A 152 -12.59 3.58 12.40
CA ALA A 152 -13.56 2.98 11.49
C ALA A 152 -13.67 3.82 10.23
N VAL A 153 -13.94 3.17 9.10
CA VAL A 153 -14.15 3.85 7.82
C VAL A 153 -15.60 4.31 7.75
N GLY A 154 -15.81 5.62 7.75
CA GLY A 154 -17.06 6.26 7.37
C GLY A 154 -16.92 6.99 6.04
N ALA A 155 -17.94 7.78 5.68
CA ALA A 155 -17.93 8.55 4.44
C ALA A 155 -16.81 9.60 4.40
N THR A 156 -16.39 10.13 5.55
CA THR A 156 -15.34 11.15 5.64
C THR A 156 -13.94 10.59 5.37
N GLU A 157 -13.75 9.28 5.51
CA GLU A 157 -12.50 8.53 5.32
C GLU A 157 -12.37 7.89 3.94
N GLU A 158 -13.34 8.12 3.05
CA GLU A 158 -13.32 7.64 1.68
C GLU A 158 -12.63 8.64 0.74
N TRP A 159 -11.64 8.15 0.01
CA TRP A 159 -10.89 8.91 -0.98
C TRP A 159 -11.05 8.31 -2.37
N ASN A 160 -11.17 9.16 -3.38
CA ASN A 160 -11.05 8.80 -4.78
C ASN A 160 -9.67 9.22 -5.32
N PRO A 161 -8.73 8.27 -5.46
CA PRO A 161 -7.42 8.55 -6.03
C PRO A 161 -7.54 8.69 -7.55
N VAL A 162 -7.08 9.82 -8.08
CA VAL A 162 -7.08 10.14 -9.50
C VAL A 162 -5.63 10.21 -9.98
N LEU A 163 -5.27 9.42 -10.98
CA LEU A 163 -3.97 9.55 -11.63
C LEU A 163 -3.94 10.83 -12.45
N VAL A 164 -2.94 11.66 -12.18
CA VAL A 164 -2.64 12.85 -12.96
C VAL A 164 -1.96 12.40 -14.25
N PRO A 165 -2.49 12.77 -15.43
CA PRO A 165 -1.87 12.42 -16.71
C PRO A 165 -0.40 12.84 -16.77
N ASP A 166 0.39 12.08 -17.50
CA ASP A 166 1.80 12.34 -17.86
C ASP A 166 2.82 12.44 -16.71
N THR A 167 2.39 12.44 -15.45
CA THR A 167 3.26 12.71 -14.29
C THR A 167 3.39 11.53 -13.31
N ASN A 168 2.60 10.45 -13.48
CA ASN A 168 2.51 9.33 -12.53
C ASN A 168 2.24 9.78 -11.08
N ARG A 169 1.55 10.92 -10.92
CA ARG A 169 1.13 11.46 -9.63
C ARG A 169 -0.31 11.08 -9.35
N VAL A 170 -0.67 11.12 -8.08
CA VAL A 170 -2.02 10.84 -7.60
C VAL A 170 -2.54 12.06 -6.87
N ALA A 171 -3.74 12.49 -7.23
CA ALA A 171 -4.53 13.42 -6.45
C ALA A 171 -5.59 12.64 -5.67
N PHE A 172 -5.79 12.97 -4.39
CA PHE A 172 -6.81 12.31 -3.57
C PHE A 172 -8.03 13.22 -3.43
N GLN A 173 -9.15 12.82 -4.02
CA GLN A 173 -10.40 13.55 -3.92
C GLN A 173 -11.25 13.02 -2.77
N SER A 174 -11.68 13.91 -1.89
CA SER A 174 -12.62 13.62 -0.79
C SER A 174 -14.05 13.39 -1.30
N VAL A 175 -14.95 12.95 -0.42
CA VAL A 175 -16.38 12.80 -0.74
C VAL A 175 -17.07 14.14 -1.08
N TRP A 176 -16.52 15.28 -0.65
CA TRP A 176 -17.03 16.61 -1.02
C TRP A 176 -16.53 17.11 -2.38
N GLY A 177 -15.80 16.28 -3.14
CA GLY A 177 -15.27 16.64 -4.45
C GLY A 177 -14.01 17.52 -4.39
N GLN A 178 -13.53 17.85 -3.19
CA GLN A 178 -12.30 18.63 -2.99
C GLN A 178 -11.07 17.74 -2.89
N TYR A 179 -9.92 18.24 -3.28
CA TYR A 179 -8.65 17.51 -3.33
C TYR A 179 -7.79 17.78 -2.10
N LEU A 180 -7.08 16.73 -1.67
CA LEU A 180 -6.02 16.80 -0.69
C LEU A 180 -4.89 17.68 -1.22
N GLN A 181 -4.40 18.61 -0.41
CA GLN A 181 -3.30 19.50 -0.71
C GLN A 181 -2.39 19.70 0.50
N ILE A 182 -1.12 19.91 0.21
CA ILE A 182 -0.16 20.40 1.19
C ILE A 182 -0.20 21.93 1.20
N VAL A 183 -0.36 22.49 2.40
CA VAL A 183 -0.32 23.94 2.62
C VAL A 183 0.98 24.31 3.29
N ARG A 184 1.71 25.22 2.64
CA ARG A 184 2.92 25.80 3.21
C ARG A 184 2.54 26.57 4.48
N PRO A 185 3.21 26.31 5.61
CA PRO A 185 2.96 27.09 6.81
C PRO A 185 3.37 28.55 6.58
N THR A 186 2.61 29.48 7.16
CA THR A 186 2.95 30.90 7.14
C THR A 186 4.23 31.18 7.92
N ASP A 187 4.46 30.41 8.99
CA ASP A 187 5.65 30.51 9.82
C ASP A 187 6.74 29.52 9.36
N PRO A 188 8.00 29.96 9.17
CA PRO A 188 9.10 29.10 8.71
C PRO A 188 9.43 27.92 9.63
N GLN A 189 9.05 28.00 10.92
CA GLN A 189 9.28 26.93 11.89
C GLN A 189 8.12 25.94 12.03
N SER A 190 7.00 26.20 11.36
CA SER A 190 5.83 25.35 11.45
C SER A 190 5.91 24.22 10.43
N VAL A 191 5.22 23.10 10.72
CA VAL A 191 5.21 21.91 9.87
C VAL A 191 4.19 22.09 8.74
N TRP A 192 4.46 21.52 7.58
CA TRP A 192 3.53 21.55 6.46
C TRP A 192 2.22 20.85 6.83
N GLN A 193 1.12 21.59 6.71
CA GLN A 193 -0.21 21.12 7.09
C GLN A 193 -0.90 20.50 5.88
N LEU A 194 -1.68 19.45 6.11
CA LEU A 194 -2.56 18.90 5.09
C LEU A 194 -3.95 19.49 5.21
N ARG A 195 -4.50 19.90 4.06
CA ARG A 195 -5.89 20.30 3.90
C ARG A 195 -6.52 19.58 2.72
N ALA A 196 -7.84 19.55 2.65
CA ALA A 196 -8.60 18.92 1.60
C ALA A 196 -9.66 19.87 1.03
N ASP A 197 -9.29 21.14 0.82
CA ASP A 197 -10.16 22.20 0.30
C ASP A 197 -9.78 22.69 -1.12
N ALA A 198 -8.80 22.05 -1.77
CA ALA A 198 -8.45 22.38 -3.15
C ALA A 198 -9.61 22.00 -4.10
N LYS A 199 -9.97 22.90 -5.02
CA LYS A 199 -11.05 22.65 -5.99
C LYS A 199 -10.55 21.91 -7.23
N ASP A 200 -9.32 22.19 -7.62
CA ASP A 200 -8.70 21.68 -8.84
C ASP A 200 -7.39 20.96 -8.50
N ILE A 201 -6.99 20.04 -9.39
CA ILE A 201 -5.70 19.37 -9.28
C ILE A 201 -4.61 20.37 -9.68
N SER A 202 -3.92 20.87 -8.68
CA SER A 202 -2.71 21.67 -8.78
C SER A 202 -1.48 20.88 -8.35
N PHE A 203 -0.32 21.52 -8.48
CA PHE A 203 0.96 20.99 -8.02
C PHE A 203 0.92 20.55 -6.54
N CYS A 204 0.41 21.39 -5.64
CA CYS A 204 0.36 21.11 -4.20
C CYS A 204 -0.64 20.00 -3.81
N SER A 205 -1.51 19.61 -4.74
CA SER A 205 -2.49 18.52 -4.59
C SER A 205 -2.13 17.26 -5.37
N SER A 206 -0.91 17.18 -5.90
CA SER A 206 -0.42 16.05 -6.68
C SER A 206 0.75 15.36 -5.97
N PHE A 207 0.54 14.11 -5.56
CA PHE A 207 1.48 13.36 -4.74
C PHE A 207 2.11 12.23 -5.54
N LEU A 208 3.38 11.92 -5.24
CA LEU A 208 3.99 10.69 -5.72
C LEU A 208 3.64 9.57 -4.75
N VAL A 209 2.89 8.57 -5.22
CA VAL A 209 2.50 7.43 -4.38
C VAL A 209 3.37 6.23 -4.73
N LYS A 210 3.94 5.59 -3.71
CA LYS A 210 4.62 4.30 -3.85
C LYS A 210 3.83 3.23 -3.13
N VAL A 211 3.83 2.03 -3.70
CA VAL A 211 3.19 0.85 -3.13
C VAL A 211 4.21 -0.28 -3.00
N GLN A 212 4.01 -1.15 -2.03
CA GLN A 212 4.88 -2.31 -1.89
C GLN A 212 4.74 -3.24 -3.11
N ALA A 213 5.86 -3.69 -3.67
CA ALA A 213 5.87 -4.46 -4.91
C ALA A 213 5.04 -5.76 -4.82
N GLN A 214 5.04 -6.41 -3.65
CA GLN A 214 4.22 -7.59 -3.36
C GLN A 214 2.71 -7.33 -3.55
N ALA A 215 2.26 -6.13 -3.17
CA ALA A 215 0.86 -5.73 -3.29
C ALA A 215 0.47 -5.55 -4.77
N VAL A 216 1.38 -5.02 -5.59
CA VAL A 216 1.20 -4.90 -7.04
C VAL A 216 1.11 -6.28 -7.70
N HIS A 217 2.01 -7.21 -7.35
CA HIS A 217 1.96 -8.59 -7.86
C HIS A 217 0.65 -9.31 -7.48
N ALA A 218 0.19 -9.11 -6.24
CA ALA A 218 -1.08 -9.65 -5.78
C ALA A 218 -2.28 -9.06 -6.57
N ALA A 219 -2.27 -7.75 -6.84
CA ALA A 219 -3.29 -7.08 -7.65
C ALA A 219 -3.32 -7.63 -9.09
N ASN A 220 -2.17 -7.72 -9.75
CA ASN A 220 -2.03 -8.30 -11.08
C ASN A 220 -2.54 -9.75 -11.14
N LYS A 221 -2.18 -10.57 -10.14
CA LYS A 221 -2.66 -11.96 -10.05
C LYS A 221 -4.18 -12.02 -9.86
N ARG A 222 -4.77 -11.10 -9.08
CA ARG A 222 -6.22 -10.99 -8.89
C ARG A 222 -6.92 -10.65 -10.20
N GLN A 223 -6.43 -9.66 -10.95
CA GLN A 223 -7.01 -9.26 -12.23
C GLN A 223 -6.97 -10.39 -13.27
N ARG A 224 -5.86 -11.13 -13.37
CA ARG A 224 -5.76 -12.29 -14.27
C ARG A 224 -6.81 -13.35 -13.96
N ARG A 225 -6.99 -13.70 -12.67
CA ARG A 225 -8.02 -14.67 -12.24
C ARG A 225 -9.44 -14.20 -12.52
N VAL A 226 -9.72 -12.90 -12.45
CA VAL A 226 -11.04 -12.35 -12.79
C VAL A 226 -11.26 -12.46 -14.28
N LYS A 227 -10.27 -12.08 -15.11
CA LYS A 227 -10.34 -12.21 -16.55
C LYS A 227 -10.57 -13.66 -16.99
N ASP A 228 -9.76 -14.59 -16.49
CA ASP A 228 -9.91 -16.03 -16.79
C ASP A 228 -11.31 -16.55 -16.40
N ARG A 229 -11.90 -16.04 -15.31
CA ARG A 229 -13.25 -16.44 -14.87
C ARG A 229 -14.35 -15.86 -15.75
N VAL A 230 -14.19 -14.65 -16.25
CA VAL A 230 -15.17 -14.01 -17.15
C VAL A 230 -15.18 -14.71 -18.50
N GLU A 231 -14.00 -15.00 -19.08
CA GLU A 231 -13.89 -15.70 -20.37
C GLU A 231 -14.56 -17.09 -20.33
N VAL A 232 -14.40 -17.84 -19.23
CA VAL A 232 -15.07 -19.15 -19.07
C VAL A 232 -16.60 -19.06 -19.01
N LEU A 233 -17.16 -17.93 -18.56
CA LEU A 233 -18.61 -17.75 -18.53
C LEU A 233 -19.15 -17.41 -19.92
N ASP A 234 -18.43 -16.60 -20.69
CA ASP A 234 -18.83 -16.22 -22.05
C ASP A 234 -18.80 -17.41 -23.03
N ASP A 235 -17.87 -18.37 -22.85
CA ASP A 235 -17.80 -19.58 -23.68
C ASP A 235 -18.95 -20.57 -23.44
N ASN A 236 -19.67 -20.47 -22.31
CA ASN A 236 -20.72 -21.41 -21.91
C ASN A 236 -22.13 -20.97 -22.35
N ASP A 237 -22.26 -19.78 -22.93
CA ASP A 237 -23.51 -19.21 -23.48
C ASP A 237 -23.55 -19.30 -25.03
N ASN A 238 -22.91 -20.32 -25.62
CA ASN A 238 -23.04 -20.56 -27.05
C ASN A 238 -24.48 -21.02 -27.35
N PRO A 239 -25.27 -20.30 -28.17
CA PRO A 239 -26.65 -20.67 -28.44
C PRO A 239 -26.68 -22.04 -29.12
N VAL A 240 -27.40 -22.98 -28.52
CA VAL A 240 -27.74 -24.27 -29.16
C VAL A 240 -28.47 -23.95 -30.47
N ASP A 241 -27.86 -24.33 -31.59
CA ASP A 241 -28.42 -24.13 -32.93
C ASP A 241 -29.87 -24.67 -32.99
N PRO A 242 -30.88 -23.82 -33.25
CA PRO A 242 -32.28 -24.25 -33.27
C PRO A 242 -32.67 -25.07 -34.51
N ASN A 243 -31.71 -25.45 -35.38
CA ASN A 243 -31.97 -26.16 -36.64
C ASN A 243 -31.54 -27.64 -36.63
N LEU A 244 -31.45 -28.27 -35.44
CA LEU A 244 -31.30 -29.71 -35.32
C LEU A 244 -32.59 -30.35 -34.79
N THR A 245 -33.61 -30.42 -35.65
CA THR A 245 -34.64 -31.48 -35.67
C THR A 245 -35.34 -31.52 -37.01
#